data_AF-A0A6P5T4B1-F1
#
_entry.id   AF-A0A6P5T4B1-F1
#
_cell.length_a   1.000
_cell.length_b   1.000
_cell.length_c   1.000
_cell.angle_alpha   90.00
_cell.angle_beta   90.00
_cell.angle_gamma   90.00
#
_symmetry.space_group_name_H-M   'P 1'
#
loop_
_entity.id
_entity.type
_entity.pdbx_description
1 polymer ?
#
loop_
_entity_poly.entity_id
_entity_poly.type
_entity_poly.pdbx_seq_one_letter_code
_entity_poly.pdbx_strand_id
1 'polypeptide(L)'
;MACAAMATAVPFGLRYSPSCSFMAQLSRGSVQLAQFNRPNSLRLSSSHSISGLASLLPHRLCTIASSPLRPRSLTIVSAKGYKMKTHKASAKRFRVTGRGKIVRRRAGKQHLLVKKNAKRRTRLSKMHEVSRSDYNNVIGALPYLKVNRKAE
;
A
#
# COMPACT_ATOMS: atom_id res chain seq x y z
N MET A 1 -62.54 -0.06 34.98
CA MET A 1 -63.44 -0.24 33.82
C MET A 1 -62.86 0.56 32.65
N ALA A 2 -62.59 -0.14 31.53
CA ALA A 2 -62.49 0.32 30.13
C ALA A 2 -61.49 1.47 29.77
N CYS A 3 -60.45 1.20 28.97
CA CYS A 3 -60.39 1.29 27.48
C CYS A 3 -60.14 2.74 26.98
N ALA A 4 -59.29 3.07 26.00
CA ALA A 4 -58.49 2.31 25.05
C ALA A 4 -57.33 3.21 24.52
N ALA A 5 -56.26 2.56 24.05
CA ALA A 5 -55.18 3.15 23.27
C ALA A 5 -55.60 3.29 21.80
N MET A 6 -55.05 4.28 21.08
CA MET A 6 -54.90 4.23 19.62
C MET A 6 -53.56 4.86 19.22
N ALA A 7 -52.68 4.01 18.68
CA ALA A 7 -51.41 4.37 18.07
C ALA A 7 -51.58 4.41 16.54
N THR A 8 -51.14 5.49 15.90
CA THR A 8 -51.10 5.57 14.43
C THR A 8 -49.70 5.18 13.93
N ALA A 9 -49.60 3.96 13.40
CA ALA A 9 -48.46 3.48 12.63
C ALA A 9 -48.57 3.96 11.17
N VAL A 10 -47.48 4.49 10.61
CA VAL A 10 -47.38 4.86 9.19
C VAL A 10 -46.34 3.93 8.54
N PRO A 11 -46.71 3.09 7.56
CA PRO A 11 -45.77 2.20 6.90
C PRO A 11 -45.12 2.86 5.67
N PHE A 12 -43.83 3.15 5.74
CA PHE A 12 -43.01 3.44 4.55
C PHE A 12 -42.54 2.12 3.93
N GLY A 13 -43.31 1.65 2.94
CA GLY A 13 -42.93 0.50 2.11
C GLY A 13 -41.95 0.91 1.00
N LEU A 14 -40.69 0.52 1.14
CA LEU A 14 -39.75 0.47 0.02
C LEU A 14 -39.56 -1.01 -0.37
N ARG A 15 -40.15 -1.39 -1.51
CA ARG A 15 -39.86 -2.66 -2.17
C ARG A 15 -38.51 -2.53 -2.88
N TYR A 16 -37.52 -3.32 -2.48
CA TYR A 16 -36.27 -3.47 -3.23
C TYR A 16 -36.13 -4.93 -3.68
N SER A 17 -36.26 -5.15 -4.98
CA SER A 17 -36.03 -6.44 -5.64
C SER A 17 -34.54 -6.60 -5.94
N PRO A 18 -33.88 -7.72 -5.57
CA PRO A 18 -32.54 -8.02 -6.04
C PRO A 18 -32.60 -9.11 -7.12
N SER A 19 -32.57 -8.72 -8.39
CA SER A 19 -32.46 -9.67 -9.51
C SER A 19 -31.60 -9.07 -10.62
N CYS A 20 -30.29 -9.22 -10.54
CA CYS A 20 -29.43 -9.14 -11.73
C CYS A 20 -28.17 -10.00 -11.51
N SER A 21 -28.25 -11.20 -12.05
CA SER A 21 -27.16 -12.11 -12.35
C SER A 21 -26.27 -11.50 -13.42
N PHE A 22 -25.06 -11.07 -13.07
CA PHE A 22 -24.00 -10.80 -14.04
C PHE A 22 -22.94 -11.90 -13.91
N MET A 23 -22.86 -12.72 -14.95
CA MET A 23 -21.94 -13.84 -15.09
C MET A 23 -20.49 -13.36 -15.00
N ALA A 24 -19.72 -14.04 -14.15
CA ALA A 24 -18.27 -13.90 -14.08
C ALA A 24 -17.64 -14.69 -15.24
N GLN A 25 -16.85 -14.03 -16.08
CA GLN A 25 -15.84 -14.73 -16.91
C GLN A 25 -14.50 -14.67 -16.19
N LEU A 26 -14.08 -15.83 -15.65
CA LEU A 26 -12.73 -16.08 -15.20
C LEU A 26 -11.78 -16.12 -16.40
N SER A 27 -10.83 -15.20 -16.47
CA SER A 27 -9.55 -15.47 -17.14
C SER A 27 -8.62 -16.11 -16.11
N ARG A 28 -8.36 -17.41 -16.28
CA ARG A 28 -7.38 -18.16 -15.47
C ARG A 28 -5.96 -17.69 -15.86
N GLY A 29 -5.43 -16.72 -15.12
CA GLY A 29 -3.99 -16.47 -15.08
C GLY A 29 -3.36 -17.35 -13.99
N SER A 30 -2.66 -18.42 -14.37
CA SER A 30 -1.88 -19.25 -13.45
C SER A 30 -0.62 -18.51 -13.03
N VAL A 31 -0.61 -17.93 -11.84
CA VAL A 31 0.60 -17.39 -11.21
C VAL A 31 1.35 -18.56 -10.57
N GLN A 32 2.45 -19.01 -11.18
CA GLN A 32 3.40 -19.92 -10.54
C GLN A 32 4.13 -19.16 -9.42
N LEU A 33 3.85 -19.52 -8.16
CA LEU A 33 4.66 -19.10 -7.02
C LEU A 33 5.91 -20.01 -6.98
N ALA A 34 7.09 -19.44 -7.16
CA ALA A 34 8.34 -20.15 -6.94
C ALA A 34 8.49 -20.51 -5.45
N GLN A 35 8.67 -21.80 -5.16
CA GLN A 35 9.02 -22.30 -3.84
C GLN A 35 10.45 -21.88 -3.51
N PHE A 36 10.59 -20.95 -2.57
CA PHE A 36 11.88 -20.63 -1.98
C PHE A 36 12.27 -21.74 -0.99
N ASN A 37 13.04 -22.71 -1.46
CA ASN A 37 13.74 -23.65 -0.60
C ASN A 37 14.82 -22.90 0.19
N ARG A 38 14.66 -22.85 1.52
CA ARG A 38 15.75 -22.54 2.44
C ARG A 38 16.44 -23.84 2.85
N PRO A 39 17.75 -23.99 2.60
CA PRO A 39 18.55 -24.89 3.41
C PRO A 39 19.28 -24.09 4.49
N ASN A 40 18.94 -24.39 5.74
CA ASN A 40 19.86 -24.17 6.86
C ASN A 40 21.07 -25.10 6.63
N SER A 41 22.27 -24.56 6.48
CA SER A 41 23.50 -25.36 6.48
C SER A 41 24.31 -25.08 7.74
N LEU A 42 24.22 -26.00 8.69
CA LEU A 42 25.25 -26.15 9.72
C LEU A 42 26.49 -26.72 9.04
N ARG A 43 27.53 -25.90 8.92
CA ARG A 43 28.85 -26.27 8.39
C ARG A 43 29.58 -27.13 9.43
N LEU A 44 29.64 -28.45 9.19
CA LEU A 44 30.61 -29.35 9.81
C LEU A 44 31.83 -29.41 8.90
N SER A 45 33.00 -29.05 9.44
CA SER A 45 34.31 -29.24 8.80
C SER A 45 34.68 -30.72 8.85
N SER A 46 34.94 -31.31 7.69
CA SER A 46 35.85 -32.44 7.59
C SER A 46 36.65 -32.30 6.30
N SER A 47 37.93 -32.00 6.48
CA SER A 47 39.01 -32.13 5.52
C SER A 47 38.94 -33.47 4.80
N HIS A 48 39.36 -33.54 3.53
CA HIS A 48 40.25 -34.56 2.96
C HIS A 48 40.50 -34.18 1.49
N SER A 49 41.76 -33.82 1.22
CA SER A 49 42.29 -33.52 -0.09
C SER A 49 42.52 -34.81 -0.88
N ILE A 50 42.01 -34.91 -2.10
CA ILE A 50 42.55 -35.82 -3.11
C ILE A 50 42.77 -34.99 -4.37
N SER A 51 44.04 -34.73 -4.65
CA SER A 51 44.57 -34.19 -5.89
C SER A 51 44.27 -35.15 -7.05
N GLY A 52 43.63 -34.67 -8.11
CA GLY A 52 43.36 -35.47 -9.29
C GLY A 52 43.02 -34.63 -10.50
N LEU A 53 44.03 -34.40 -11.34
CA LEU A 53 43.96 -34.17 -12.79
C LEU A 53 43.35 -32.84 -13.29
N ALA A 54 44.24 -31.97 -13.75
CA ALA A 54 43.95 -30.91 -14.69
C ALA A 54 43.70 -31.50 -16.09
N SER A 55 42.56 -31.18 -16.69
CA SER A 55 42.31 -31.33 -18.14
C SER A 55 41.67 -30.06 -18.70
N LEU A 56 42.54 -29.21 -19.25
CA LEU A 56 42.43 -28.52 -20.53
C LEU A 56 41.03 -28.49 -21.19
N LEU A 57 40.34 -27.34 -21.12
CA LEU A 57 39.92 -26.50 -22.27
C LEU A 57 38.90 -25.42 -21.86
N PRO A 58 38.96 -24.20 -22.44
CA PRO A 58 38.12 -23.08 -22.05
C PRO A 58 36.80 -23.10 -22.84
N HIS A 59 35.73 -23.58 -22.23
CA HIS A 59 34.39 -23.35 -22.77
C HIS A 59 33.90 -22.01 -22.25
N ARG A 60 33.96 -21.02 -23.15
CA ARG A 60 33.52 -19.64 -22.99
C ARG A 60 32.31 -19.52 -22.07
N LEU A 61 32.49 -18.85 -20.93
CA LEU A 61 31.41 -18.16 -20.26
C LEU A 61 30.78 -17.23 -21.31
N CYS A 62 29.54 -17.52 -21.70
CA CYS A 62 28.71 -16.50 -22.30
C CYS A 62 28.45 -15.46 -21.21
N THR A 63 29.37 -14.51 -21.10
CA THR A 63 29.12 -13.23 -20.44
C THR A 63 27.98 -12.61 -21.21
N ILE A 64 26.74 -12.83 -20.76
CA ILE A 64 25.61 -12.00 -21.14
C ILE A 64 25.98 -10.63 -20.60
N ALA A 65 26.59 -9.82 -21.46
CA ALA A 65 26.71 -8.39 -21.23
C ALA A 65 25.28 -7.86 -21.16
N SER A 66 24.72 -7.82 -19.96
CA SER A 66 23.53 -7.04 -19.67
C SER A 66 23.93 -5.59 -19.91
N SER A 67 23.68 -5.14 -21.14
CA SER A 67 23.75 -3.72 -21.47
C SER A 67 22.94 -2.97 -20.40
N PRO A 68 23.49 -1.91 -19.79
CA PRO A 68 22.76 -1.18 -18.77
C PRO A 68 21.53 -0.60 -19.46
N LEU A 69 20.36 -1.17 -19.17
CA LEU A 69 19.08 -0.61 -19.54
C LEU A 69 19.00 0.76 -18.88
N ARG A 70 19.42 1.80 -19.62
CA ARG A 70 19.21 3.19 -19.24
C ARG A 70 17.73 3.31 -18.89
N PRO A 71 17.36 3.76 -17.68
CA PRO A 71 15.98 4.05 -17.39
C PRO A 71 15.53 5.09 -18.41
N ARG A 72 14.63 4.69 -19.33
CA ARG A 72 14.00 5.61 -20.26
C ARG A 72 13.37 6.69 -19.39
N SER A 73 13.89 7.92 -19.47
CA SER A 73 13.18 9.06 -18.91
C SER A 73 11.81 9.01 -19.55
N LEU A 74 10.77 8.84 -18.74
CA LEU A 74 9.40 8.95 -19.21
C LEU A 74 9.21 10.41 -19.60
N THR A 75 9.69 10.79 -20.77
CA THR A 75 9.57 12.13 -21.31
C THR A 75 8.12 12.25 -21.75
N ILE A 76 7.27 12.61 -20.79
CA ILE A 76 5.88 12.98 -21.05
C ILE A 76 5.97 14.17 -22.01
N VAL A 77 5.63 13.94 -23.28
CA VAL A 77 5.49 15.00 -24.28
C VAL A 77 4.33 15.88 -23.83
N SER A 78 4.64 16.89 -23.03
CA SER A 78 3.65 17.86 -22.57
C SER A 78 3.32 18.80 -23.72
N ALA A 79 2.06 18.79 -24.17
CA ALA A 79 1.49 19.91 -24.91
C ALA A 79 1.68 21.21 -24.10
N LYS A 80 1.86 22.34 -24.79
CA LYS A 80 2.23 23.66 -24.24
C LYS A 80 1.53 23.93 -22.89
N GLY A 81 2.33 24.07 -21.83
CA GLY A 81 1.88 24.51 -20.50
C GLY A 81 1.55 23.39 -19.50
N TYR A 82 2.34 22.32 -19.41
CA TYR A 82 2.16 21.32 -18.35
C TYR A 82 2.45 21.90 -16.95
N LYS A 83 1.40 21.94 -16.13
CA LYS A 83 1.48 22.22 -14.68
C LYS A 83 1.38 20.92 -13.92
N MET A 84 2.20 20.77 -12.88
CA MET A 84 2.19 19.60 -11.99
C MET A 84 0.77 19.31 -11.48
N LYS A 85 0.37 18.04 -11.47
CA LYS A 85 -0.94 17.64 -10.94
C LYS A 85 -0.80 17.13 -9.51
N THR A 86 -1.75 17.49 -8.67
CA THR A 86 -1.81 17.01 -7.29
C THR A 86 -2.42 15.61 -7.24
N HIS A 87 -1.78 14.67 -6.53
CA HIS A 87 -2.36 13.36 -6.30
C HIS A 87 -3.55 13.44 -5.33
N LYS A 88 -4.77 13.38 -5.87
CA LYS A 88 -6.00 13.64 -5.11
C LYS A 88 -6.24 12.65 -3.98
N ALA A 89 -5.84 11.38 -4.12
CA ALA A 89 -5.99 10.41 -3.05
C ALA A 89 -5.09 10.73 -1.83
N SER A 90 -3.89 11.26 -2.06
CA SER A 90 -3.02 11.77 -0.98
C SER A 90 -3.61 13.03 -0.34
N ALA A 91 -4.15 13.94 -1.15
CA ALA A 91 -4.73 15.20 -0.68
C ALA A 91 -5.94 14.98 0.25
N LYS A 92 -6.71 13.91 0.02
CA LYS A 92 -7.82 13.52 0.91
C LYS A 92 -7.36 12.97 2.28
N ARG A 93 -6.11 12.50 2.39
CA ARG A 93 -5.58 11.79 3.57
C ARG A 93 -4.72 12.68 4.47
N PHE A 94 -3.93 13.58 3.88
CA PHE A 94 -2.97 14.42 4.59
C PHE A 94 -3.41 15.89 4.56
N ARG A 95 -3.17 16.59 5.67
CA ARG A 95 -3.37 18.05 5.74
C ARG A 95 -2.24 18.69 6.53
N VAL A 96 -2.10 19.99 6.38
CA VAL A 96 -1.10 20.80 7.09
C VAL A 96 -1.77 21.61 8.18
N THR A 97 -1.07 21.74 9.31
CA THR A 97 -1.45 22.65 10.41
C THR A 97 -1.02 24.08 10.11
N GLY A 98 -1.51 25.08 10.83
CA GLY A 98 -1.09 26.49 10.62
C GLY A 98 0.43 26.70 10.73
N ARG A 99 1.11 25.92 11.59
CA ARG A 99 2.58 25.96 11.74
C ARG A 99 3.35 25.30 10.59
N GLY A 100 2.69 24.52 9.74
CA GLY A 100 3.31 23.85 8.60
C GLY A 100 3.62 22.36 8.79
N LYS A 101 3.20 21.73 9.89
CA LYS A 101 3.37 20.27 10.10
C LYS A 101 2.34 19.44 9.35
N ILE A 102 2.75 18.29 8.82
CA ILE A 102 1.84 17.36 8.13
C ILE A 102 1.20 16.40 9.13
N VAL A 103 -0.13 16.35 9.15
CA VAL A 103 -0.90 15.48 10.04
C VAL A 103 -1.82 14.53 9.26
N ARG A 104 -2.06 13.36 9.86
CA ARG A 104 -2.94 12.30 9.36
C ARG A 104 -3.81 11.71 10.47
N ARG A 105 -4.85 10.97 10.09
CA ARG A 105 -5.59 10.10 11.02
C ARG A 105 -4.81 8.81 11.30
N ARG A 106 -5.08 8.18 12.45
CA ARG A 106 -4.60 6.81 12.73
C ARG A 106 -5.58 5.79 12.13
N ALA A 107 -5.05 4.68 11.62
CA ALA A 107 -5.86 3.62 11.01
C ALA A 107 -6.50 2.68 12.04
N GLY A 108 -7.54 1.93 11.65
CA GLY A 108 -8.08 0.82 12.44
C GLY A 108 -9.26 1.13 13.38
N LYS A 109 -9.97 2.25 13.16
CA LYS A 109 -11.16 2.67 13.94
C LYS A 109 -12.49 2.62 13.15
N GLN A 110 -12.59 1.75 12.14
CA GLN A 110 -13.81 1.61 11.33
C GLN A 110 -14.73 0.48 11.83
N HIS A 111 -14.22 -0.74 11.93
CA HIS A 111 -14.96 -1.93 12.38
C HIS A 111 -14.21 -2.70 13.49
N LEU A 112 -14.87 -3.68 14.11
CA LEU A 112 -14.36 -4.49 15.23
C LEU A 112 -13.86 -3.60 16.39
N LEU A 113 -14.70 -2.66 16.82
CA LEU A 113 -14.38 -1.74 17.92
C LEU A 113 -14.61 -2.38 19.29
N VAL A 114 -15.54 -3.34 19.38
CA VAL A 114 -15.91 -4.04 20.62
C VAL A 114 -14.69 -4.71 21.26
N LYS A 115 -13.89 -5.44 20.47
CA LYS A 115 -12.66 -6.10 20.96
C LYS A 115 -11.49 -5.17 21.31
N LYS A 116 -11.63 -3.86 21.11
CA LYS A 116 -10.56 -2.89 21.36
C LYS A 116 -10.84 -2.16 22.68
N ASN A 117 -9.89 -2.21 23.61
CA ASN A 117 -9.94 -1.43 24.85
C ASN A 117 -10.20 0.06 24.58
N ALA A 118 -10.96 0.73 25.46
CA ALA A 118 -11.29 2.15 25.39
C ALA A 118 -10.06 3.06 25.17
N LYS A 119 -8.95 2.82 25.91
CA LYS A 119 -7.68 3.54 25.75
C LYS A 119 -7.15 3.47 24.31
N ARG A 120 -7.23 2.29 23.68
CA ARG A 120 -6.85 2.09 22.28
C ARG A 120 -7.77 2.86 21.33
N ARG A 121 -9.09 2.83 21.55
CA ARG A 121 -10.08 3.55 20.73
C ARG A 121 -9.87 5.07 20.78
N THR A 122 -9.55 5.61 21.94
CA THR A 122 -9.24 7.05 22.13
C THR A 122 -7.95 7.46 21.44
N ARG A 123 -6.89 6.64 21.56
CA ARG A 123 -5.63 6.87 20.84
C ARG A 123 -5.84 6.93 19.31
N LEU A 124 -6.70 6.07 18.77
CA LEU A 124 -6.97 6.01 17.33
C LEU A 124 -7.81 7.19 16.79
N SER A 125 -8.58 7.90 17.62
CA SER A 125 -9.32 9.09 17.16
C SER A 125 -8.47 10.34 16.99
N LYS A 126 -7.34 10.44 17.71
CA LYS A 126 -6.50 11.63 17.69
C LYS A 126 -5.74 11.73 16.35
N MET A 127 -5.59 12.95 15.86
CA MET A 127 -4.68 13.25 14.75
C MET A 127 -3.24 12.96 15.17
N HIS A 128 -2.42 12.55 14.23
CA HIS A 128 -1.03 12.21 14.45
C HIS A 128 -0.16 12.80 13.36
N GLU A 129 1.06 13.19 13.72
CA GLU A 129 2.05 13.66 12.75
C GLU A 129 2.49 12.52 11.82
N VAL A 130 2.87 12.86 10.60
CA VAL A 130 3.51 11.90 9.69
C VAL A 130 4.93 11.60 10.18
N SER A 131 5.41 10.38 10.00
CA SER A 131 6.80 9.97 10.29
C SER A 131 7.76 10.67 9.36
N ARG A 132 8.95 11.06 9.84
CA ARG A 132 9.91 11.81 9.04
C ARG A 132 10.30 11.10 7.74
N SER A 133 10.40 9.78 7.75
CA SER A 133 10.73 8.96 6.58
C SER A 133 9.74 9.11 5.42
N ASP A 134 8.45 9.35 5.71
CA ASP A 134 7.40 9.41 4.69
C ASP A 134 7.23 10.82 4.08
N TYR A 135 7.89 11.84 4.63
CA TYR A 135 7.71 13.23 4.19
C TYR A 135 8.02 13.42 2.71
N ASN A 136 9.08 12.79 2.21
CA ASN A 136 9.49 12.94 0.81
C ASN A 136 8.41 12.40 -0.15
N ASN A 137 7.80 11.27 0.19
CA ASN A 137 6.73 10.67 -0.60
C ASN A 137 5.47 11.55 -0.62
N VAL A 138 5.10 12.11 0.54
CA VAL A 138 3.90 12.97 0.66
C VAL A 138 4.10 14.29 -0.08
N ILE A 139 5.25 14.95 0.08
CA ILE A 139 5.56 16.23 -0.57
C ILE A 139 5.64 16.05 -2.09
N GLY A 140 6.28 14.99 -2.58
CA GLY A 140 6.35 14.68 -4.01
C GLY A 140 4.97 14.47 -4.64
N ALA A 141 4.03 13.85 -3.90
CA ALA A 141 2.66 13.65 -4.36
C ALA A 141 1.79 14.92 -4.31
N LEU A 142 2.16 15.89 -3.48
CA LEU A 142 1.39 17.10 -3.16
C LEU A 142 2.22 18.38 -3.42
N PRO A 143 2.53 18.69 -4.70
CA PRO A 143 3.48 19.75 -5.05
C PRO A 143 3.05 21.16 -4.64
N TYR A 144 1.75 21.40 -4.47
CA TYR A 144 1.20 22.71 -4.09
C TYR A 144 0.89 22.84 -2.59
N LEU A 145 1.26 21.84 -1.78
CA LEU A 145 1.03 21.86 -0.34
C LEU A 145 2.20 22.57 0.37
N LYS A 146 1.92 23.68 1.06
CA LYS A 146 2.94 24.44 1.82
C LYS A 146 3.25 23.71 3.14
N VAL A 147 4.50 23.28 3.33
CA VAL A 147 4.96 22.50 4.49
C VAL A 147 6.21 23.14 5.10
N ASN A 148 6.31 23.20 6.43
CA ASN A 148 7.51 23.59 7.15
C ASN A 148 8.16 22.36 7.80
N ARG A 149 9.37 22.00 7.33
CA ARG A 149 10.11 20.82 7.79
C ARG A 149 10.73 20.96 9.18
N LYS A 150 10.80 22.19 9.71
CA LYS A 150 11.39 22.53 11.01
C LYS A 150 10.34 22.82 12.09
N ALA A 151 9.06 22.71 11.75
CA ALA A 151 8.00 22.96 12.70
C ALA A 151 7.89 21.75 13.65
N GLU A 152 8.30 21.95 14.91
CA GLU A 152 8.06 21.04 16.04
C GLU A 152 7.09 21.63 17.08
#